data_AF-A0A9X7W247-F1
#
_entry.id   AF-A0A9X7W247-F1
#
_cell.length_a   1.000
_cell.length_b   1.000
_cell.length_c   1.000
_cell.angle_alpha   90.00
_cell.angle_beta   90.00
_cell.angle_gamma   90.00
#
_symmetry.space_group_name_H-M   'P 1'
#
loop_
_entity.id
_entity.type
_entity.pdbx_description
1 polymer ?
#
loop_
_entity_poly.entity_id
_entity_poly.type
_entity_poly.pdbx_seq_one_letter_code
_entity_poly.pdbx_strand_id
1 'polypeptide(L)'
;MRHRHSHQTSPAQPVSWSPDGEWLSFTTNEQPNLINSDVYVVSKDGSQTRKVFSVSDASVEAASAWHPSGQGLLQGLLVSSDSTGVTRTRVFDLVSETVQWLGSDGVEEHPGRFSRSGEWLLTVQNVDASLRPVLYRTDTGEPRQFRTPSGLAQILAFVDNDSKLIIHQMGDPVKDADLWRDRSAVTFAHQLRAKLMMVHGLNDPRCPISQARLFKERLVAAGFREGTTSTDDFE
;
A
#
# COMPACT_ATOMS: atom_id res chain seq x y z
N MET A 1 38.34 0.97 -12.04
CA MET A 1 36.88 1.12 -12.29
C MET A 1 36.48 2.53 -11.91
N ARG A 2 35.96 3.34 -12.84
CA ARG A 2 35.35 4.63 -12.50
C ARG A 2 33.84 4.39 -12.38
N HIS A 3 33.30 4.46 -11.16
CA HIS A 3 31.86 4.46 -10.95
C HIS A 3 31.33 5.79 -11.50
N ARG A 4 30.53 5.76 -12.58
CA ARG A 4 29.75 6.92 -12.99
C ARG A 4 28.55 7.00 -12.05
N HIS A 5 28.47 8.05 -11.26
CA HIS A 5 27.27 8.38 -10.51
C HIS A 5 26.33 9.14 -11.46
N SER A 6 25.11 8.64 -11.65
CA SER A 6 24.05 9.44 -12.26
C SER A 6 23.68 10.54 -11.27
N HIS A 7 24.00 11.80 -11.59
CA HIS A 7 23.56 12.94 -10.78
C HIS A 7 22.09 13.22 -11.08
N GLN A 8 21.19 12.77 -10.21
CA GLN A 8 19.82 13.28 -10.17
C GLN A 8 19.73 14.46 -9.21
N THR A 9 19.05 15.52 -9.66
CA THR A 9 18.83 16.75 -8.90
C THR A 9 17.71 16.59 -7.86
N SER A 10 16.78 15.68 -8.11
CA SER A 10 15.67 15.37 -7.22
C SER A 10 15.97 14.13 -6.37
N PRO A 11 15.46 14.06 -5.12
CA PRO A 11 15.56 12.85 -4.30
C PRO A 11 14.96 11.65 -5.02
N ALA A 12 15.70 10.55 -5.04
CA ALA A 12 15.25 9.29 -5.65
C ALA A 12 15.16 8.20 -4.59
N GLN A 13 14.11 7.37 -4.69
CA GLN A 13 13.93 6.17 -3.89
C GLN A 13 14.24 4.94 -4.75
N PRO A 14 15.42 4.31 -4.60
CA PRO A 14 15.75 3.09 -5.32
C PRO A 14 14.92 1.93 -4.77
N VAL A 15 14.48 1.05 -5.66
CA VAL A 15 13.59 -0.07 -5.29
C VAL A 15 14.34 -1.39 -5.39
N SER A 16 14.76 -1.78 -6.59
CA SER A 16 15.40 -3.08 -6.80
C SER A 16 16.10 -3.18 -8.16
N TRP A 17 17.09 -4.07 -8.22
CA TRP A 17 17.74 -4.48 -9.47
C TRP A 17 16.85 -5.44 -10.25
N SER A 18 16.92 -5.36 -11.58
CA SER A 18 16.38 -6.38 -12.47
C SER A 18 17.07 -7.73 -12.22
N PRO A 19 16.43 -8.87 -12.51
CA PRO A 19 17.00 -10.20 -12.23
C PRO A 19 18.32 -10.47 -12.95
N ASP A 20 18.52 -9.86 -14.12
CA ASP A 20 19.76 -9.94 -14.90
C ASP A 20 20.86 -8.99 -14.39
N GLY A 21 20.54 -8.09 -13.46
CA GLY A 21 21.47 -7.09 -12.90
C GLY A 21 21.83 -5.96 -13.86
N GLU A 22 21.14 -5.83 -15.00
CA GLU A 22 21.42 -4.79 -16.00
C GLU A 22 20.73 -3.47 -15.70
N TRP A 23 19.65 -3.46 -14.91
CA TRP A 23 18.83 -2.28 -14.64
C TRP A 23 18.50 -2.13 -13.15
N LEU A 24 18.39 -0.90 -12.69
CA LEU A 24 17.86 -0.53 -11.38
C LEU A 24 16.58 0.27 -11.57
N SER A 25 15.49 -0.11 -10.91
CA SER A 25 14.27 0.70 -10.85
C SER A 25 14.31 1.67 -9.68
N PHE A 26 13.82 2.88 -9.90
CA PHE A 26 13.70 3.89 -8.84
C PHE A 26 12.52 4.82 -9.11
N THR A 27 12.08 5.51 -8.07
CA THR A 27 11.00 6.50 -8.13
C THR A 27 11.56 7.87 -7.78
N THR A 28 11.16 8.90 -8.51
CA THR A 28 11.58 10.29 -8.26
C THR A 28 10.51 11.27 -8.74
N ASN A 29 10.60 12.51 -8.28
CA ASN A 29 9.80 13.61 -8.79
C ASN A 29 10.68 14.61 -9.55
N GLU A 30 10.54 14.64 -10.87
CA GLU A 30 11.23 15.62 -11.75
C GLU A 30 10.30 16.77 -12.18
N GLN A 31 9.09 16.85 -11.62
CA GLN A 31 8.09 17.87 -11.92
C GLN A 31 7.98 18.94 -10.82
N PRO A 32 7.48 20.16 -11.14
CA PRO A 32 7.23 21.19 -10.13
C PRO A 32 6.13 20.81 -9.13
N ASN A 33 5.16 19.99 -9.54
CA ASN A 33 4.10 19.55 -8.64
C ASN A 33 4.67 18.56 -7.63
N LEU A 34 4.71 18.95 -6.35
CA LEU A 34 5.27 18.14 -5.27
C LEU A 34 4.49 16.85 -4.98
N ILE A 35 3.24 16.75 -5.46
CA ILE A 35 2.45 15.51 -5.37
C ILE A 35 2.99 14.46 -6.33
N ASN A 36 3.54 14.86 -7.48
CA ASN A 36 3.96 13.93 -8.53
C ASN A 36 5.05 12.96 -8.04
N SER A 37 4.96 11.72 -8.50
CA SER A 37 6.08 10.77 -8.43
C SER A 37 6.00 9.82 -9.60
N ASP A 38 7.12 9.62 -10.29
CA ASP A 38 7.19 8.81 -11.51
C ASP A 38 8.20 7.68 -11.34
N VAL A 39 8.02 6.60 -12.11
CA VAL A 39 8.91 5.44 -12.09
C VAL A 39 9.88 5.48 -13.26
N TYR A 40 11.14 5.23 -12.94
CA TYR A 40 12.25 5.22 -13.88
C TYR A 40 13.05 3.93 -13.74
N VAL A 41 13.82 3.62 -14.79
CA VAL A 41 14.91 2.64 -14.75
C VAL A 41 16.21 3.27 -15.20
N VAL A 42 17.32 2.80 -14.63
CA VAL A 42 18.68 3.20 -15.02
C VAL A 42 19.54 1.97 -15.24
N SER A 43 20.40 1.98 -16.26
CA SER A 43 21.35 0.90 -16.53
C SER A 43 22.36 0.77 -15.41
N LYS A 44 22.94 -0.43 -15.23
CA LYS A 44 23.90 -0.72 -14.15
C LYS A 44 25.12 0.19 -14.11
N ASP A 45 25.50 0.73 -15.25
CA ASP A 45 26.63 1.65 -15.42
C ASP A 45 26.23 3.13 -15.36
N GLY A 46 24.94 3.42 -15.18
CA GLY A 46 24.37 4.77 -15.11
C GLY A 46 24.30 5.50 -16.46
N SER A 47 24.58 4.83 -17.57
CA SER A 47 24.67 5.46 -18.90
C SER A 47 23.31 5.71 -19.55
N GLN A 48 22.28 4.93 -19.19
CA GLN A 48 20.94 5.03 -19.76
C GLN A 48 19.91 5.15 -18.65
N THR A 49 19.15 6.25 -18.65
CA THR A 49 18.02 6.46 -17.74
C THR A 49 16.78 6.73 -18.56
N ARG A 50 15.66 6.09 -18.22
CA ARG A 50 14.36 6.37 -18.84
C ARG A 50 13.24 6.35 -17.83
N LYS A 51 12.27 7.26 -18.00
CA LYS A 51 10.95 7.17 -17.35
C LYS A 51 10.20 6.01 -18.01
N VAL A 52 9.66 5.11 -17.20
CA VAL A 52 8.96 3.91 -17.71
C VAL A 52 7.49 3.90 -17.36
N PHE A 53 7.08 4.61 -16.30
CA PHE A 53 5.70 4.60 -15.87
C PHE A 53 5.33 5.90 -15.17
N SER A 54 4.27 6.53 -15.66
CA SER A 54 3.74 7.85 -15.28
C SER A 54 2.29 7.91 -15.73
N VAL A 55 1.40 8.40 -14.88
CA VAL A 55 -0.04 8.41 -15.18
C VAL A 55 -0.60 9.82 -15.23
N SER A 56 -0.19 10.68 -14.30
CA SER A 56 -0.61 12.07 -14.21
C SER A 56 0.39 12.87 -13.37
N ASP A 57 0.55 14.16 -13.68
CA ASP A 57 1.38 15.08 -12.87
C ASP A 57 0.80 15.35 -11.47
N ALA A 58 -0.35 14.76 -11.13
CA ALA A 58 -1.01 14.87 -9.84
C ALA A 58 -1.23 13.50 -9.18
N SER A 59 -0.45 12.48 -9.56
CA SER A 59 -0.46 11.16 -8.94
C SER A 59 0.92 10.73 -8.44
N VAL A 60 0.91 9.75 -7.54
CA VAL A 60 2.09 9.10 -7.00
C VAL A 60 2.19 7.71 -7.61
N GLU A 61 3.15 7.55 -8.52
CA GLU A 61 3.57 6.25 -9.02
C GLU A 61 4.78 5.71 -8.23
N ALA A 62 4.80 4.41 -7.97
CA ALA A 62 5.92 3.75 -7.31
C ALA A 62 6.24 2.41 -7.95
N ALA A 63 7.53 2.07 -8.04
CA ALA A 63 7.96 0.71 -8.32
C ALA A 63 8.05 -0.10 -7.02
N SER A 64 7.82 -1.41 -7.10
CA SER A 64 7.85 -2.28 -5.91
C SER A 64 8.71 -3.52 -6.08
N ALA A 65 8.71 -4.16 -7.25
CA ALA A 65 9.52 -5.35 -7.49
C ALA A 65 9.63 -5.66 -8.99
N TRP A 66 10.78 -6.19 -9.40
CA TRP A 66 10.90 -6.85 -10.71
C TRP A 66 10.32 -8.27 -10.67
N HIS A 67 9.74 -8.69 -11.78
CA HIS A 67 9.41 -10.11 -12.00
C HIS A 67 10.69 -10.95 -12.00
N PRO A 68 10.73 -12.12 -11.31
CA PRO A 68 11.97 -12.87 -11.11
C PRO A 68 12.51 -13.60 -12.36
N SER A 69 11.70 -13.83 -13.40
CA SER A 69 12.10 -14.68 -14.54
C SER A 69 12.91 -13.94 -15.62
N GLY A 70 12.72 -12.63 -15.78
CA GLY A 70 13.47 -11.80 -16.71
C GLY A 70 13.37 -12.18 -18.21
N GLN A 71 12.42 -13.00 -18.67
CA GLN A 71 12.32 -13.39 -20.10
C GLN A 71 10.93 -13.25 -20.73
N GLY A 72 10.85 -12.64 -21.92
CA GLY A 72 9.63 -12.48 -22.73
C GLY A 72 8.89 -11.18 -22.43
N LEU A 73 7.55 -11.17 -22.55
CA LEU A 73 6.63 -10.14 -22.00
C LEU A 73 6.73 -10.00 -20.45
N LEU A 74 7.84 -10.45 -19.84
CA LEU A 74 8.06 -10.66 -18.40
C LEU A 74 9.34 -9.96 -17.90
N GLN A 75 9.80 -8.92 -18.59
CA GLN A 75 10.57 -7.85 -17.93
C GLN A 75 9.61 -6.95 -17.13
N GLY A 76 8.71 -7.58 -16.36
CA GLY A 76 7.61 -6.89 -15.72
C GLY A 76 8.08 -6.17 -14.46
N LEU A 77 7.72 -4.91 -14.32
CA LEU A 77 7.87 -4.15 -13.09
C LEU A 77 6.51 -4.09 -12.39
N LEU A 78 6.46 -4.57 -11.14
CA LEU A 78 5.33 -4.33 -10.26
C LEU A 78 5.35 -2.85 -9.90
N VAL A 79 4.30 -2.14 -10.29
CA VAL A 79 4.13 -0.71 -10.03
C VAL A 79 2.80 -0.45 -9.35
N SER A 80 2.70 0.69 -8.68
CA SER A 80 1.45 1.20 -8.15
C SER A 80 1.21 2.64 -8.58
N SER A 81 -0.05 3.07 -8.53
CA SER A 81 -0.46 4.44 -8.78
C SER A 81 -1.73 4.76 -8.01
N ASP A 82 -1.86 5.99 -7.52
CA ASP A 82 -3.05 6.51 -6.85
C ASP A 82 -3.92 7.42 -7.75
N SER A 83 -3.65 7.44 -9.06
CA SER A 83 -4.30 8.34 -10.03
C SER A 83 -5.84 8.26 -10.07
N THR A 84 -6.42 7.20 -9.50
CA THR A 84 -7.88 6.99 -9.39
C THR A 84 -8.43 7.33 -8.00
N GLY A 85 -7.65 8.00 -7.15
CA GLY A 85 -8.03 8.40 -5.78
C GLY A 85 -7.66 7.39 -4.69
N VAL A 86 -7.35 6.15 -5.06
CA VAL A 86 -6.83 5.09 -4.19
C VAL A 86 -5.64 4.42 -4.86
N THR A 87 -4.68 3.95 -4.05
CA THR A 87 -3.54 3.18 -4.57
C THR A 87 -4.04 1.89 -5.21
N ARG A 88 -3.54 1.61 -6.40
CA ARG A 88 -3.82 0.38 -7.15
C ARG A 88 -2.53 -0.23 -7.65
N THR A 89 -2.51 -1.55 -7.71
CA THR A 89 -1.36 -2.34 -8.17
C THR A 89 -1.50 -2.70 -9.65
N ARG A 90 -0.36 -2.67 -10.37
CA ARG A 90 -0.28 -2.93 -11.80
C ARG A 90 0.97 -3.74 -12.11
N VAL A 91 0.90 -4.58 -13.13
CA VAL A 91 2.10 -5.17 -13.74
C VAL A 91 2.40 -4.37 -15.02
N PHE A 92 3.58 -3.75 -15.06
CA PHE A 92 4.05 -3.00 -16.21
C PHE A 92 5.04 -3.83 -17.02
N ASP A 93 4.73 -4.10 -18.28
CA ASP A 93 5.66 -4.76 -19.21
C ASP A 93 6.59 -3.71 -19.83
N LEU A 94 7.90 -3.81 -19.54
CA LEU A 94 8.91 -2.87 -20.04
C LEU A 94 9.21 -2.97 -21.54
N VAL A 95 8.83 -4.08 -22.19
CA VAL A 95 9.10 -4.37 -23.60
C VAL A 95 7.94 -3.88 -24.47
N SER A 96 6.71 -4.26 -24.12
CA SER A 96 5.52 -3.84 -24.86
C SER A 96 4.99 -2.48 -24.41
N GLU A 97 5.48 -1.96 -23.28
CA GLU A 97 5.00 -0.76 -22.60
C GLU A 97 3.51 -0.83 -22.23
N THR A 98 2.99 -2.05 -22.04
CA THR A 98 1.60 -2.28 -21.65
C THR A 98 1.43 -2.40 -20.14
N VAL A 99 0.30 -1.91 -19.65
CA VAL A 99 -0.10 -2.00 -18.24
C VAL A 99 -1.23 -3.01 -18.11
N GLN A 100 -1.07 -3.96 -17.20
CA GLN A 100 -2.18 -4.79 -16.72
C GLN A 100 -2.64 -4.31 -15.34
N TRP A 101 -3.90 -3.90 -15.25
CA TRP A 101 -4.54 -3.53 -14.00
C TRP A 101 -4.99 -4.74 -13.22
N LEU A 102 -4.71 -4.73 -11.91
CA LEU A 102 -5.17 -5.73 -10.97
C LEU A 102 -6.23 -5.13 -10.05
N GLY A 103 -7.09 -6.00 -9.53
CA GLY A 103 -8.19 -5.63 -8.65
C GLY A 103 -9.32 -4.85 -9.32
N SER A 104 -10.38 -4.62 -8.55
CA SER A 104 -11.55 -3.84 -8.99
C SER A 104 -11.32 -2.34 -8.80
N ASP A 105 -11.99 -1.53 -9.62
CA ASP A 105 -11.95 -0.08 -9.48
C ASP A 105 -12.48 0.36 -8.10
N GLY A 106 -11.85 1.39 -7.53
CA GLY A 106 -12.23 1.95 -6.23
C GLY A 106 -11.80 1.14 -5.00
N VAL A 107 -11.22 -0.05 -5.18
CA VAL A 107 -10.61 -0.82 -4.09
C VAL A 107 -9.15 -0.44 -3.94
N GLU A 108 -8.77 0.00 -2.74
CA GLU A 108 -7.37 0.28 -2.43
C GLU A 108 -6.58 -1.04 -2.36
N GLU A 109 -5.52 -1.13 -3.14
CA GLU A 109 -4.69 -2.32 -3.26
C GLU A 109 -3.20 -1.94 -3.35
N HIS A 110 -2.43 -2.45 -2.40
CA HIS A 110 -1.00 -2.21 -2.31
C HIS A 110 -0.21 -3.39 -2.88
N PRO A 111 0.90 -3.11 -3.60
CA PRO A 111 1.77 -4.14 -4.13
C PRO A 111 2.46 -4.88 -3.00
N GLY A 112 2.43 -6.21 -3.03
CA GLY A 112 3.25 -7.05 -2.19
C GLY A 112 4.50 -7.48 -2.94
N ARG A 113 4.54 -8.74 -3.37
CA ARG A 113 5.73 -9.33 -4.00
C ARG A 113 5.39 -10.48 -4.92
N PHE A 114 6.25 -10.73 -5.88
CA PHE A 114 6.21 -11.97 -6.65
C PHE A 114 6.64 -13.17 -5.77
N SER A 115 6.03 -14.31 -6.06
CA SER A 115 6.53 -15.64 -5.72
C SER A 115 7.90 -15.88 -6.34
N ARG A 116 8.65 -16.87 -5.86
CA ARG A 116 10.01 -17.13 -6.35
C ARG A 116 10.03 -17.53 -7.82
N SER A 117 9.07 -18.34 -8.26
CA SER A 117 8.85 -18.71 -9.66
C SER A 117 8.35 -17.54 -10.51
N GLY A 118 7.73 -16.54 -9.89
CA GLY A 118 7.08 -15.43 -10.58
C GLY A 118 5.70 -15.79 -11.14
N GLU A 119 5.18 -16.98 -10.88
CA GLU A 119 3.83 -17.36 -11.35
C GLU A 119 2.70 -16.64 -10.59
N TRP A 120 2.98 -16.28 -9.34
CA TRP A 120 2.06 -15.60 -8.44
C TRP A 120 2.58 -14.24 -8.04
N LEU A 121 1.67 -13.27 -7.98
CA LEU A 121 1.86 -11.97 -7.35
C LEU A 121 0.96 -11.86 -6.13
N LEU A 122 1.53 -11.53 -4.98
CA LEU A 122 0.78 -11.19 -3.78
C LEU A 122 0.54 -9.67 -3.72
N THR A 123 -0.71 -9.29 -3.47
CA THR A 123 -1.12 -7.92 -3.13
C THR A 123 -1.90 -7.91 -1.81
N VAL A 124 -2.09 -6.72 -1.25
CA VAL A 124 -2.93 -6.52 -0.06
C VAL A 124 -3.99 -5.47 -0.37
N GLN A 125 -5.25 -5.88 -0.31
CA GLN A 125 -6.40 -4.99 -0.43
C GLN A 125 -6.79 -4.45 0.95
N ASN A 126 -7.12 -3.17 1.00
CA ASN A 126 -7.77 -2.57 2.15
C ASN A 126 -9.27 -2.41 1.84
N VAL A 127 -10.11 -3.15 2.56
CA VAL A 127 -11.57 -3.10 2.42
C VAL A 127 -12.17 -2.89 3.80
N ASP A 128 -12.81 -1.75 4.03
CA ASP A 128 -13.39 -1.36 5.33
C ASP A 128 -12.40 -1.43 6.50
N ALA A 129 -11.17 -0.92 6.28
CA ALA A 129 -10.06 -1.03 7.23
C ALA A 129 -9.65 -2.47 7.59
N SER A 130 -10.06 -3.46 6.79
CA SER A 130 -9.60 -4.84 6.85
C SER A 130 -8.61 -5.10 5.73
N LEU A 131 -7.40 -5.52 6.10
CA LEU A 131 -6.40 -5.96 5.14
C LEU A 131 -6.70 -7.39 4.67
N ARG A 132 -6.76 -7.58 3.36
CA ARG A 132 -7.08 -8.84 2.70
C ARG A 132 -6.00 -9.17 1.68
N PRO A 133 -5.27 -10.27 1.86
CA PRO A 133 -4.33 -10.71 0.86
C PRO A 133 -5.05 -11.29 -0.36
N VAL A 134 -4.58 -10.93 -1.54
CA VAL A 134 -5.03 -11.48 -2.81
C VAL A 134 -3.80 -11.98 -3.56
N LEU A 135 -3.88 -13.20 -4.10
CA LEU A 135 -2.90 -13.64 -5.08
C LEU A 135 -3.46 -13.41 -6.48
N TYR A 136 -2.64 -12.95 -7.39
CA TYR A 136 -2.93 -12.93 -8.82
C TYR A 136 -2.01 -13.91 -9.54
N ARG A 137 -2.57 -14.65 -10.49
CA ARG A 137 -1.78 -15.30 -11.53
C ARG A 137 -1.09 -14.21 -12.37
N THR A 138 0.22 -14.25 -12.49
CA THR A 138 0.96 -13.16 -13.15
C THR A 138 0.76 -13.12 -14.66
N ASP A 139 0.48 -14.26 -15.29
CA ASP A 139 0.25 -14.38 -16.74
C ASP A 139 -1.12 -13.86 -17.20
N THR A 140 -2.13 -14.00 -16.35
CA THR A 140 -3.54 -13.79 -16.70
C THR A 140 -4.19 -12.68 -15.87
N GLY A 141 -3.61 -12.34 -14.72
CA GLY A 141 -4.21 -11.45 -13.73
C GLY A 141 -5.42 -12.05 -13.02
N GLU A 142 -5.65 -13.36 -13.11
CA GLU A 142 -6.77 -14.01 -12.42
C GLU A 142 -6.55 -13.99 -10.89
N PRO A 143 -7.51 -13.47 -10.10
CA PRO A 143 -7.39 -13.43 -8.66
C PRO A 143 -7.71 -14.77 -8.01
N ARG A 144 -6.94 -15.09 -6.96
CA ARG A 144 -7.22 -16.12 -5.97
C ARG A 144 -7.29 -15.47 -4.60
N GLN A 145 -8.49 -15.41 -4.04
CA GLN A 145 -8.72 -14.88 -2.69
C GLN A 145 -8.50 -15.95 -1.63
N PHE A 146 -7.99 -15.53 -0.47
CA PHE A 146 -7.81 -16.37 0.70
C PHE A 146 -8.86 -16.02 1.73
N ARG A 147 -9.44 -17.05 2.35
CA ARG A 147 -10.14 -16.84 3.62
C ARG A 147 -9.09 -16.78 4.71
N THR A 148 -8.78 -15.57 5.16
CA THR A 148 -8.03 -15.37 6.39
C THR A 148 -9.00 -15.42 7.59
N PRO A 149 -8.56 -15.93 8.75
CA PRO A 149 -9.24 -15.66 10.01
C PRO A 149 -9.59 -14.17 10.14
N SER A 150 -10.71 -13.87 10.79
CA SER A 150 -11.08 -12.50 11.15
C SER A 150 -9.97 -11.88 12.01
N GLY A 151 -9.67 -10.60 11.78
CA GLY A 151 -8.55 -9.90 12.40
C GLY A 151 -7.65 -9.24 11.37
N LEU A 152 -6.51 -8.70 11.82
CA LEU A 152 -5.52 -8.08 10.94
C LEU A 152 -4.56 -9.16 10.44
N ALA A 153 -4.79 -9.60 9.20
CA ALA A 153 -3.96 -10.58 8.51
C ALA A 153 -3.02 -9.89 7.51
N GLN A 154 -1.72 -10.12 7.66
CA GLN A 154 -0.73 -9.72 6.66
C GLN A 154 0.05 -10.95 6.20
N ILE A 155 0.12 -11.19 4.89
CA ILE A 155 0.95 -12.26 4.35
C ILE A 155 2.39 -11.76 4.22
N LEU A 156 3.31 -12.50 4.84
CA LEU A 156 4.72 -12.12 4.92
C LEU A 156 5.55 -12.69 3.76
N ALA A 157 5.30 -13.94 3.38
CA ALA A 157 6.16 -14.63 2.42
C ALA A 157 5.51 -15.85 1.76
N PHE A 158 5.94 -16.12 0.53
CA PHE A 158 5.88 -17.45 -0.07
C PHE A 158 6.97 -18.35 0.53
N VAL A 159 6.62 -19.59 0.82
CA VAL A 159 7.53 -20.62 1.33
C VAL A 159 7.23 -21.96 0.69
N ASP A 160 8.14 -22.92 0.89
CA ASP A 160 7.99 -24.29 0.38
C ASP A 160 7.79 -24.32 -1.14
N ASN A 161 8.71 -23.68 -1.87
CA ASN A 161 8.67 -23.53 -3.34
C ASN A 161 7.33 -22.98 -3.84
N ASP A 162 6.91 -21.84 -3.29
CA ASP A 162 5.67 -21.12 -3.61
C ASP A 162 4.36 -21.85 -3.27
N SER A 163 4.42 -23.07 -2.72
CA SER A 163 3.22 -23.86 -2.41
C SER A 163 2.49 -23.40 -1.14
N LYS A 164 3.17 -22.64 -0.26
CA LYS A 164 2.63 -22.18 1.02
C LYS A 164 2.88 -20.70 1.24
N LEU A 165 2.05 -20.10 2.10
CA LEU A 165 2.16 -18.72 2.53
C LEU A 165 2.34 -18.67 4.05
N ILE A 166 3.25 -17.82 4.52
CA ILE A 166 3.30 -17.43 5.93
C ILE A 166 2.40 -16.21 6.11
N ILE A 167 1.39 -16.34 6.97
CA ILE A 167 0.46 -15.27 7.30
C ILE A 167 0.69 -14.87 8.76
N HIS A 168 1.00 -13.60 8.98
CA HIS A 168 0.98 -12.98 10.29
C HIS A 168 -0.44 -12.54 10.62
N GLN A 169 -0.93 -12.94 11.79
CA GLN A 169 -2.25 -12.57 12.29
C GLN A 169 -2.05 -11.81 13.59
N MET A 170 -2.49 -10.55 13.64
CA MET A 170 -2.45 -9.77 14.87
C MET A 170 -3.70 -10.03 15.72
N GLY A 171 -3.67 -11.20 16.36
CA GLY A 171 -4.70 -11.69 17.27
C GLY A 171 -6.06 -12.00 16.64
N ASP A 172 -6.88 -12.68 17.41
CA ASP A 172 -8.20 -13.16 17.04
C ASP A 172 -9.26 -12.31 17.77
N PRO A 173 -10.19 -11.66 17.06
CA PRO A 173 -11.14 -10.74 17.67
C PRO A 173 -12.09 -11.41 18.68
N VAL A 174 -12.29 -12.73 18.56
CA VAL A 174 -13.13 -13.51 19.47
C VAL A 174 -12.33 -14.02 20.65
N LYS A 175 -11.17 -14.64 20.39
CA LYS A 175 -10.35 -15.23 21.47
C LYS A 175 -9.68 -14.17 22.34
N ASP A 176 -9.22 -13.08 21.73
CA ASP A 176 -8.51 -12.01 22.40
C ASP A 176 -9.45 -10.84 22.76
N ALA A 177 -10.76 -11.09 22.83
CA ALA A 177 -11.78 -10.05 23.03
C ALA A 177 -11.53 -9.22 24.30
N ASP A 178 -11.11 -9.85 25.40
CA ASP A 178 -10.84 -9.14 26.66
C ASP A 178 -9.59 -8.26 26.56
N LEU A 179 -8.54 -8.73 25.87
CA LEU A 179 -7.36 -7.92 25.56
C LEU A 179 -7.74 -6.68 24.74
N TRP A 180 -8.58 -6.85 23.71
CA TRP A 180 -9.04 -5.73 22.88
C TRP A 180 -9.95 -4.76 23.64
N ARG A 181 -10.79 -5.26 24.56
CA ARG A 181 -11.58 -4.40 25.45
C ARG A 181 -10.69 -3.57 26.36
N ASP A 182 -9.64 -4.17 26.94
CA ASP A 182 -8.65 -3.51 27.82
C ASP A 182 -7.74 -2.49 27.10
N ARG A 183 -7.70 -2.50 25.76
CA ARG A 183 -6.96 -1.53 24.95
C ARG A 183 -7.84 -0.61 24.11
N SER A 184 -9.16 -0.73 24.23
CA SER A 184 -10.08 0.04 23.42
C SER A 184 -10.32 1.43 24.01
N ALA A 185 -10.00 2.47 23.25
CA ALA A 185 -10.37 3.84 23.60
C ALA A 185 -11.89 3.97 23.82
N VAL A 186 -12.69 3.26 23.03
CA VAL A 186 -14.17 3.27 23.10
C VAL A 186 -14.68 2.72 24.43
N THR A 187 -14.03 1.71 25.01
CA THR A 187 -14.36 1.18 26.34
C THR A 187 -14.08 2.22 27.44
N PHE A 188 -12.97 2.94 27.31
CA PHE A 188 -12.48 3.87 28.34
C PHE A 188 -12.76 5.33 28.02
N ALA A 189 -13.70 5.64 27.12
CA ALA A 189 -14.05 7.00 26.73
C ALA A 189 -14.38 7.89 27.94
N HIS A 190 -15.03 7.31 28.96
CA HIS A 190 -15.36 7.96 30.23
C HIS A 190 -14.15 8.43 31.06
N GLN A 191 -12.94 7.95 30.77
CA GLN A 191 -11.72 8.28 31.49
C GLN A 191 -10.94 9.44 30.84
N LEU A 192 -11.44 10.03 29.75
CA LEU A 192 -10.80 11.15 29.09
C LEU A 192 -10.65 12.34 30.07
N ARG A 193 -9.45 12.87 30.24
CA ARG A 193 -9.15 14.01 31.14
C ARG A 193 -8.72 15.28 30.43
N ALA A 194 -8.45 15.20 29.12
CA ALA A 194 -7.90 16.29 28.32
C ALA A 194 -8.85 16.66 27.17
N LYS A 195 -8.77 17.91 26.71
CA LYS A 195 -9.48 18.36 25.50
C LYS A 195 -9.04 17.49 24.31
N LEU A 196 -10.02 16.97 23.57
CA LEU A 196 -9.79 16.16 22.38
C LEU A 196 -10.32 16.90 21.16
N MET A 197 -9.45 17.14 20.18
CA MET A 197 -9.86 17.50 18.83
C MET A 197 -10.01 16.23 18.00
N MET A 198 -11.17 16.04 17.38
CA MET A 198 -11.41 14.91 16.48
C MET A 198 -11.52 15.43 15.04
N VAL A 199 -10.67 14.91 14.15
CA VAL A 199 -10.70 15.20 12.71
C VAL A 199 -10.76 13.87 11.97
N HIS A 200 -11.77 13.69 11.11
CA HIS A 200 -11.94 12.48 10.30
C HIS A 200 -12.51 12.84 8.93
N GLY A 201 -11.97 12.25 7.86
CA GLY A 201 -12.47 12.46 6.49
C GLY A 201 -13.81 11.78 6.26
N LEU A 202 -14.86 12.54 5.95
CA LEU A 202 -16.22 11.98 5.75
C LEU A 202 -16.28 10.91 4.65
N ASN A 203 -15.47 11.08 3.61
CA ASN A 203 -15.42 10.21 2.44
C ASN A 203 -14.05 9.52 2.29
N ASP A 204 -13.34 9.27 3.40
CA ASP A 204 -12.06 8.56 3.37
C ASP A 204 -12.28 7.05 3.07
N PRO A 205 -11.85 6.54 1.90
CA PRO A 205 -12.06 5.15 1.52
C PRO A 205 -11.17 4.17 2.30
N ARG A 206 -10.11 4.66 2.96
CA ARG A 206 -9.13 3.83 3.68
C ARG A 206 -9.55 3.57 5.12
N CYS A 207 -10.29 4.53 5.70
CA CYS A 207 -10.66 4.54 7.11
C CYS A 207 -12.12 4.98 7.29
N PRO A 208 -13.06 4.04 7.48
CA PRO A 208 -14.46 4.35 7.65
C PRO A 208 -14.74 5.29 8.84
N ILE A 209 -15.58 6.31 8.64
CA ILE A 209 -15.95 7.28 9.69
C ILE A 209 -16.69 6.66 10.89
N SER A 210 -17.19 5.43 10.75
CA SER A 210 -17.97 4.74 11.78
C SER A 210 -17.24 4.65 13.12
N GLN A 211 -15.92 4.44 13.12
CA GLN A 211 -15.15 4.35 14.36
C GLN A 211 -15.04 5.70 15.09
N ALA A 212 -14.83 6.79 14.35
CA ALA A 212 -14.82 8.13 14.93
C ALA A 212 -16.20 8.52 15.49
N ARG A 213 -17.28 8.18 14.77
CA ARG A 213 -18.66 8.40 15.26
C ARG A 213 -18.96 7.60 16.51
N LEU A 214 -18.61 6.31 16.52
CA LEU A 214 -18.76 5.45 17.69
C LEU A 214 -18.04 6.02 18.92
N PHE A 215 -16.81 6.51 18.74
CA PHE A 215 -16.08 7.12 19.85
C PHE A 215 -16.73 8.42 20.35
N LYS A 216 -17.16 9.30 19.43
CA LYS A 216 -17.94 10.51 19.77
C LYS A 216 -19.21 10.16 20.55
N GLU A 217 -19.97 9.18 20.09
CA GLU A 217 -21.20 8.72 20.77
C GLU A 217 -20.90 8.23 22.19
N ARG A 218 -19.78 7.51 22.41
CA ARG A 218 -19.38 7.08 23.76
C ARG A 218 -18.94 8.24 24.65
N LEU A 219 -18.27 9.25 24.11
CA LEU A 219 -17.94 10.46 24.87
C LEU A 219 -19.21 11.19 25.31
N VAL A 220 -20.16 11.39 24.40
CA VAL A 220 -21.46 12.02 24.73
C VAL A 220 -22.23 11.20 25.77
N ALA A 221 -22.28 9.87 25.61
CA ALA A 221 -22.93 8.99 26.58
C ALA A 221 -22.25 9.00 27.97
N ALA A 222 -20.96 9.33 28.03
CA ALA A 222 -20.20 9.50 29.27
C ALA A 222 -20.32 10.92 29.87
N GLY A 223 -21.10 11.82 29.25
CA GLY A 223 -21.38 13.16 29.74
C GLY A 223 -20.49 14.27 29.16
N PHE A 224 -19.56 13.95 28.26
CA PHE A 224 -18.75 14.95 27.58
C PHE A 224 -19.59 15.75 26.57
N ARG A 225 -19.24 17.03 26.40
CA ARG A 225 -19.92 17.94 25.49
C ARG A 225 -18.98 18.36 24.37
N GLU A 226 -19.54 18.59 23.20
CA GLU A 226 -18.81 19.15 22.07
C GLU A 226 -18.51 20.63 22.33
N GLY A 227 -17.25 21.03 22.17
CA GLY A 227 -16.86 22.43 22.21
C GLY A 227 -17.45 23.18 21.01
N THR A 228 -17.98 24.36 21.26
CA THR A 228 -18.46 25.31 20.25
C THR A 228 -17.35 26.26 19.80
N THR A 229 -16.35 26.50 20.64
CA THR A 229 -15.20 27.36 20.34
C THR A 229 -13.88 26.73 20.80
N SER A 230 -12.75 27.22 20.28
CA SER A 230 -11.43 26.79 20.75
C SER A 230 -11.10 27.23 22.18
N THR A 231 -11.91 28.12 22.76
CA THR A 231 -11.74 28.70 24.09
C THR A 231 -12.65 28.09 25.16
N ASP A 232 -13.54 27.15 24.82
CA ASP A 232 -14.47 26.57 25.80
C ASP A 232 -13.69 25.80 26.89
N ASP A 233 -13.94 26.10 28.17
CA ASP A 233 -13.20 25.58 29.33
C ASP A 233 -13.67 24.18 29.81
N PHE A 234 -12.89 23.57 30.71
CA PHE A 234 -12.97 22.17 31.17
C PHE A 234 -14.14 21.81 32.12
N GLU A 235 -15.18 22.65 32.24
CA GLU A 235 -16.28 22.43 33.21
C GLU A 235 -17.34 21.42 32.73
#